data_AF-B0ZWA9-F1
#
_entry.id   AF-B0ZWA9-F1
#
_cell.length_a   1.000
_cell.length_b   1.000
_cell.length_c   1.000
_cell.angle_alpha   90.00
_cell.angle_beta   90.00
_cell.angle_gamma   90.00
#
_symmetry.space_group_name_H-M   'P 1'
#
loop_
_entity.id
_entity.type
_entity.pdbx_description
1 polymer ?
#
loop_
_entity_poly.entity_id
_entity_poly.type
_entity_poly.pdbx_seq_one_letter_code
_entity_poly.pdbx_strand_id
1 'polypeptide(L)'
;VPELVSSFQRRLCNFVEKTLVENVLPILMVAFNCKLTQLLDQCIERVARSDLYRFCIEKEVPPEVAEKIKQLRLISPQDEETSPKISEKLLERIGKILKALDSDDVELVKLLLTESDITLDQANGLHYSVVYSDPKVVAEILAL
;
A
#
# COMPACT_ATOMS: atom_id res chain seq x y z
N VAL A 1 -33.05 -11.42 -6.48
CA VAL A 1 -31.73 -11.42 -5.80
C VAL A 1 -30.58 -11.12 -6.76
N PRO A 2 -30.44 -11.76 -7.94
CA PRO A 2 -29.33 -11.49 -8.86
C PRO A 2 -29.29 -10.05 -9.41
N GLU A 3 -30.46 -9.46 -9.68
CA GLU A 3 -30.61 -8.07 -10.16
C GLU A 3 -30.14 -7.03 -9.13
N LEU A 4 -30.28 -7.36 -7.84
CA LEU A 4 -29.82 -6.49 -6.76
C LEU A 4 -28.29 -6.50 -6.70
N VAL A 5 -27.68 -7.69 -6.79
CA VAL A 5 -26.22 -7.86 -6.84
C VAL A 5 -25.63 -7.12 -8.03
N SER A 6 -26.21 -7.26 -9.23
CA SER A 6 -25.72 -6.58 -10.43
C SER A 6 -25.88 -5.06 -10.35
N SER A 7 -26.96 -4.56 -9.73
CA SER A 7 -27.17 -3.14 -9.49
C SER A 7 -26.13 -2.55 -8.51
N PHE A 8 -25.88 -3.23 -7.39
CA PHE A 8 -24.85 -2.82 -6.42
C PHE A 8 -23.46 -2.87 -7.03
N GLN A 9 -23.12 -3.93 -7.76
CA GLN A 9 -21.83 -4.08 -8.42
C GLN A 9 -21.59 -2.94 -9.41
N ARG A 10 -22.57 -2.62 -10.27
CA ARG A 10 -22.47 -1.48 -11.20
C ARG A 10 -22.26 -0.16 -10.47
N ARG A 11 -22.94 0.03 -9.33
CA ARG A 11 -22.80 1.25 -8.52
C ARG A 11 -21.40 1.35 -7.90
N LEU A 12 -20.86 0.26 -7.38
CA LEU A 12 -19.49 0.21 -6.85
C LEU A 12 -18.46 0.44 -7.95
N CYS A 13 -18.62 -0.16 -9.14
CA CYS A 13 -17.77 0.10 -10.30
C CYS A 13 -17.72 1.59 -10.65
N ASN A 14 -18.88 2.27 -10.60
CA ASN A 14 -18.95 3.72 -10.83
C ASN A 14 -18.25 4.54 -9.73
N PHE A 15 -18.20 4.04 -8.49
CA PHE A 15 -17.51 4.71 -7.39
C PHE A 15 -15.99 4.54 -7.47
N VAL A 16 -15.51 3.36 -7.87
CA VAL A 16 -14.06 3.06 -7.99
C VAL A 16 -13.34 4.09 -8.88
N GLU A 17 -13.97 4.50 -9.99
CA GLU A 17 -13.38 5.51 -10.89
C GLU A 17 -13.39 6.94 -10.32
N LYS A 18 -14.34 7.24 -9.42
CA LYS A 18 -14.61 8.62 -8.97
C LYS A 18 -14.05 8.93 -7.60
N THR A 19 -13.73 7.91 -6.82
CA THR A 19 -13.22 8.07 -5.46
C THR A 19 -11.71 8.24 -5.45
N LEU A 20 -11.21 8.81 -4.36
CA LEU A 20 -9.79 8.80 -4.04
C LEU A 20 -9.28 7.36 -3.96
N VAL A 21 -8.03 7.13 -4.35
CA VAL A 21 -7.51 5.78 -4.51
C VAL A 21 -7.40 5.04 -3.17
N GLU A 22 -7.14 5.76 -2.08
CA GLU A 22 -7.15 5.27 -0.71
C GLU A 22 -8.51 4.64 -0.35
N ASN A 23 -9.59 5.23 -0.85
CA ASN A 23 -10.96 4.74 -0.64
C ASN A 23 -11.34 3.57 -1.56
N VAL A 24 -10.47 3.18 -2.50
CA VAL A 24 -10.68 1.99 -3.35
C VAL A 24 -10.35 0.70 -2.59
N LEU A 25 -9.41 0.74 -1.64
CA LEU A 25 -8.98 -0.46 -0.89
C LEU A 25 -10.13 -1.13 -0.12
N PRO A 26 -11.02 -0.42 0.59
CA PRO A 26 -12.19 -1.03 1.21
C PRO A 26 -13.15 -1.68 0.19
N ILE A 27 -13.33 -1.05 -0.98
CA ILE A 27 -14.19 -1.60 -2.05
C ILE A 27 -13.56 -2.87 -2.63
N LEU A 28 -12.24 -2.86 -2.83
CA LEU A 28 -11.45 -4.02 -3.24
C LEU A 28 -11.63 -5.18 -2.27
N MET A 29 -11.53 -4.92 -0.96
CA MET A 29 -11.70 -5.95 0.07
C MET A 29 -13.10 -6.56 0.06
N VAL A 30 -14.14 -5.74 -0.13
CA VAL A 30 -15.51 -6.25 -0.31
C VAL A 30 -15.61 -7.09 -1.58
N ALA A 31 -15.06 -6.63 -2.70
CA ALA A 31 -15.09 -7.36 -3.96
C ALA A 31 -14.37 -8.71 -3.86
N PHE A 32 -13.23 -8.77 -3.17
CA PHE A 32 -12.47 -9.99 -2.91
C PHE A 32 -13.28 -10.98 -2.05
N ASN A 33 -13.77 -10.55 -0.89
CA ASN A 33 -14.51 -11.41 0.03
C ASN A 33 -15.84 -11.91 -0.55
N CYS A 34 -16.51 -11.08 -1.36
CA CYS A 34 -17.76 -11.43 -2.02
C CYS A 34 -17.56 -12.13 -3.38
N LYS A 35 -16.32 -12.38 -3.82
CA LYS A 35 -15.98 -13.02 -5.10
C LYS A 35 -16.58 -12.29 -6.32
N LEU A 36 -16.64 -10.95 -6.26
CA LEU A 36 -17.12 -10.09 -7.34
C LEU A 36 -15.97 -9.78 -8.32
N THR A 37 -15.65 -10.74 -9.18
CA THR A 37 -14.44 -10.71 -10.04
C THR A 37 -14.30 -9.43 -10.87
N GLN A 38 -15.34 -9.02 -11.59
CA GLN A 38 -15.27 -7.81 -12.42
C GLN A 38 -15.01 -6.53 -11.61
N LEU A 39 -15.60 -6.41 -10.41
CA LEU A 39 -15.34 -5.26 -9.53
C LEU A 39 -13.93 -5.34 -8.94
N LEU A 40 -13.49 -6.54 -8.56
CA LEU A 40 -12.14 -6.78 -8.04
C LEU A 40 -11.09 -6.40 -9.07
N ASP A 41 -11.22 -6.86 -10.31
CA ASP A 41 -10.29 -6.55 -11.40
C ASP A 41 -10.21 -5.05 -11.66
N GLN A 42 -11.34 -4.35 -11.65
CA GLN A 42 -11.38 -2.89 -11.79
C GLN A 42 -10.67 -2.18 -10.62
N CYS A 43 -10.88 -2.64 -9.38
CA CYS A 43 -10.18 -2.07 -8.23
C CYS A 43 -8.67 -2.30 -8.32
N ILE A 44 -8.23 -3.50 -8.68
CA ILE A 44 -6.81 -3.85 -8.87
C ILE A 44 -6.20 -2.94 -9.93
N GLU A 45 -6.86 -2.77 -11.07
CA GLU A 45 -6.37 -1.94 -12.16
C GLU A 45 -6.27 -0.45 -11.74
N ARG A 46 -7.28 0.04 -11.03
CA ARG A 46 -7.33 1.42 -10.51
C ARG A 46 -6.23 1.70 -9.47
N VAL A 47 -5.93 0.73 -8.60
CA VAL A 47 -4.84 0.81 -7.62
C VAL A 47 -3.48 0.67 -8.31
N ALA A 48 -3.35 -0.23 -9.29
CA ALA A 48 -2.10 -0.42 -10.02
C ALA A 48 -1.66 0.86 -10.76
N ARG A 49 -2.59 1.60 -11.36
CA ARG A 49 -2.34 2.89 -12.03
C ARG A 49 -2.05 4.06 -11.09
N SER A 50 -2.23 3.88 -9.79
CA SER A 50 -2.05 4.95 -8.80
C SER A 50 -0.63 4.98 -8.23
N ASP A 51 -0.33 6.07 -7.55
CA ASP A 51 0.84 6.32 -6.71
C ASP A 51 0.70 5.76 -5.29
N LEU A 52 -0.34 4.95 -4.98
CA LEU A 52 -0.50 4.35 -3.66
C LEU A 52 0.75 3.61 -3.22
N TYR A 53 1.19 3.90 -2.01
CA TYR A 53 2.43 3.38 -1.47
C TYR A 53 2.41 1.86 -1.41
N ARG A 54 3.44 1.22 -1.97
CA ARG A 54 3.52 -0.24 -2.13
C ARG A 54 3.32 -0.99 -0.80
N PHE A 55 3.94 -0.49 0.26
CA PHE A 55 3.86 -1.14 1.58
C PHE A 55 2.47 -1.02 2.21
N CYS A 56 1.73 0.07 1.96
CA CYS A 56 0.32 0.18 2.37
C CYS A 56 -0.54 -0.86 1.65
N ILE A 57 -0.31 -1.06 0.34
CA ILE A 57 -1.03 -2.09 -0.44
C ILE A 57 -0.72 -3.49 0.12
N GLU A 58 0.56 -3.83 0.27
CA GLU A 58 0.99 -5.14 0.81
C GLU A 58 0.42 -5.43 2.21
N LYS A 59 0.16 -4.38 3.00
CA LYS A 59 -0.43 -4.48 4.34
C LYS A 59 -1.94 -4.62 4.34
N GLU A 60 -2.65 -3.92 3.45
CA GLU A 60 -4.11 -3.84 3.49
C GLU A 60 -4.83 -4.89 2.64
N VAL A 61 -4.18 -5.45 1.62
CA VAL A 61 -4.83 -6.39 0.69
C VAL A 61 -4.27 -7.81 0.81
N PRO A 62 -5.04 -8.85 0.42
CA PRO A 62 -4.56 -10.23 0.41
C PRO A 62 -3.31 -10.39 -0.47
N PRO A 63 -2.39 -11.30 -0.13
CA PRO A 63 -1.11 -11.45 -0.83
C PRO A 63 -1.30 -11.75 -2.33
N GLU A 64 -2.32 -12.52 -2.68
CA GLU A 64 -2.67 -12.83 -4.08
C GLU A 64 -3.05 -11.58 -4.89
N VAL A 65 -3.72 -10.61 -4.24
CA VAL A 65 -4.12 -9.35 -4.87
C VAL A 65 -2.93 -8.38 -4.93
N ALA A 66 -2.14 -8.31 -3.86
CA ALA A 66 -0.93 -7.49 -3.82
C ALA A 66 0.06 -7.86 -4.94
N GLU A 67 0.28 -9.15 -5.17
CA GLU A 67 1.14 -9.63 -6.25
C GLU A 67 0.57 -9.30 -7.64
N LYS A 68 -0.74 -9.39 -7.85
CA LYS A 68 -1.37 -8.94 -9.11
C LYS A 68 -1.17 -7.45 -9.36
N ILE A 69 -1.36 -6.61 -8.33
CA ILE A 69 -1.15 -5.16 -8.43
C ILE A 69 0.32 -4.86 -8.75
N LYS A 70 1.26 -5.54 -8.09
CA LYS A 70 2.70 -5.41 -8.32
C LYS A 70 3.07 -5.76 -9.76
N GLN A 71 2.55 -6.87 -10.30
CA GLN A 71 2.79 -7.26 -11.69
C GLN A 71 2.26 -6.22 -12.68
N LEU A 72 1.06 -5.67 -12.46
CA LEU A 72 0.49 -4.64 -13.33
C LEU A 72 1.28 -3.33 -13.29
N ARG A 73 1.83 -2.96 -12.13
CA ARG A 73 2.71 -1.78 -11.99
C ARG A 73 4.00 -1.92 -12.77
N LEU A 74 4.61 -3.11 -12.78
CA LEU A 74 5.83 -3.39 -13.56
C LEU A 74 5.61 -3.28 -15.08
N ILE A 75 4.39 -3.56 -15.55
CA ILE A 75 4.03 -3.50 -16.96
C ILE A 75 3.77 -2.06 -17.42
N SER A 76 3.52 -1.12 -16.49
CA SER A 76 3.31 0.31 -16.79
C SER A 76 4.64 1.07 -16.78
N PRO A 77 5.23 1.41 -17.94
CA PRO A 77 6.52 2.11 -18.00
C PRO A 77 6.26 3.60 -17.79
N GLN A 78 6.30 4.07 -16.54
CA GLN A 78 6.32 5.51 -16.24
C GLN A 78 7.67 5.97 -15.67
N ASP A 79 8.53 5.10 -15.16
CA ASP A 79 9.85 5.52 -14.64
C ASP A 79 10.92 4.45 -14.91
N GLU A 80 11.44 4.45 -16.15
CA GLU A 80 12.80 3.95 -16.39
C GLU A 80 13.76 5.07 -16.03
N GLU A 81 14.60 4.89 -15.00
CA GLU A 81 16.00 5.37 -14.93
C GLU A 81 16.55 5.29 -13.49
N THR A 82 16.68 4.08 -12.95
CA THR A 82 17.73 3.76 -11.97
C THR A 82 17.81 2.25 -11.87
N SER A 83 19.02 1.70 -11.96
CA SER A 83 19.23 0.25 -12.07
C SER A 83 18.35 -0.56 -11.09
N PRO A 84 17.62 -1.59 -11.54
CA PRO A 84 16.60 -2.28 -10.74
C PRO A 84 17.13 -2.84 -9.42
N LYS A 85 18.42 -3.18 -9.38
CA LYS A 85 19.11 -3.74 -8.21
C LYS A 85 19.37 -2.74 -7.08
N ILE A 86 19.48 -1.44 -7.40
CA ILE A 86 19.64 -0.37 -6.40
C ILE A 86 18.27 -0.04 -5.78
N SER A 87 17.23 0.03 -6.61
CA SER A 87 15.85 0.24 -6.16
C SER A 87 15.37 -0.88 -5.22
N GLU A 88 15.70 -2.14 -5.52
CA GLU A 88 15.26 -3.28 -4.71
C GLU A 88 15.93 -3.33 -3.32
N LYS A 89 17.24 -3.03 -3.23
CA LYS A 89 17.93 -2.92 -1.93
C LYS A 89 17.39 -1.77 -1.09
N LEU A 90 17.06 -0.65 -1.71
CA LEU A 90 16.44 0.49 -1.05
C LEU A 90 15.06 0.09 -0.49
N LEU A 91 14.23 -0.57 -1.30
CA LEU A 91 12.94 -1.10 -0.89
C LEU A 91 13.06 -2.12 0.26
N GLU A 92 14.05 -3.01 0.23
CA GLU A 92 14.29 -3.95 1.34
C GLU A 92 14.59 -3.23 2.66
N ARG A 93 15.41 -2.18 2.62
CA ARG A 93 15.76 -1.39 3.81
C ARG A 93 14.58 -0.61 4.34
N ILE A 94 13.83 0.06 3.46
CA ILE A 94 12.56 0.72 3.80
C ILE A 94 11.62 -0.27 4.46
N GLY A 95 11.45 -1.46 3.87
CA GLY A 95 10.60 -2.51 4.42
C GLY A 95 11.02 -2.98 5.82
N LYS A 96 12.31 -2.93 6.18
CA LYS A 96 12.77 -3.22 7.55
C LYS A 96 12.35 -2.13 8.53
N ILE A 97 12.46 -0.86 8.13
CA ILE A 97 12.02 0.29 8.96
C ILE A 97 10.52 0.20 9.22
N LEU A 98 9.73 -0.04 8.18
CA LEU A 98 8.27 -0.16 8.32
C LEU A 98 7.85 -1.39 9.13
N LYS A 99 8.58 -2.50 9.04
CA LYS A 99 8.35 -3.67 9.90
C LYS A 99 8.68 -3.39 11.37
N ALA A 100 9.69 -2.56 11.65
CA ALA A 100 10.00 -2.13 13.00
C ALA A 100 8.89 -1.21 13.57
N LEU A 101 8.34 -0.33 12.72
CA LEU A 101 7.14 0.47 13.06
C LEU A 101 5.91 -0.40 13.30
N ASP A 102 5.72 -1.48 12.54
CA ASP A 102 4.64 -2.44 12.75
C ASP A 102 4.75 -3.22 14.06
N SER A 103 5.97 -3.35 14.59
CA SER A 103 6.24 -3.99 15.89
C SER A 103 6.37 -2.99 17.04
N ASP A 104 6.07 -1.71 16.79
CA ASP A 104 6.19 -0.61 17.77
C ASP A 104 7.60 -0.47 18.39
N ASP A 105 8.65 -0.92 17.69
CA ASP A 105 10.03 -0.93 18.18
C ASP A 105 10.78 0.32 17.71
N VAL A 106 10.61 1.41 18.45
CA VAL A 106 11.21 2.73 18.14
C VAL A 106 12.74 2.70 18.22
N GLU A 107 13.33 1.91 19.11
CA GLU A 107 14.78 1.78 19.21
C GLU A 107 15.36 1.05 17.99
N LEU A 108 14.66 0.04 17.47
CA LEU A 108 15.03 -0.59 16.21
C LEU A 108 14.87 0.36 15.02
N VAL A 109 13.83 1.20 14.99
CA VAL A 109 13.69 2.25 13.97
C VAL A 109 14.89 3.21 14.01
N LYS A 110 15.27 3.71 15.19
CA LYS A 110 16.46 4.56 15.38
C LYS A 110 17.72 3.89 14.86
N LEU A 111 17.94 2.63 15.24
CA LEU A 111 19.11 1.86 14.83
C LEU A 111 19.17 1.72 13.31
N LEU A 112 18.06 1.33 12.67
CA LEU A 112 17.98 1.15 11.22
C LEU A 112 18.19 2.47 10.46
N LEU A 113 17.68 3.59 10.98
CA LEU A 113 17.90 4.93 10.40
C LEU A 113 19.35 5.40 10.57
N THR A 114 20.00 5.06 11.69
CA THR A 114 21.39 5.46 11.96
C THR A 114 22.40 4.62 11.15
N GLU A 115 22.13 3.34 10.97
CA GLU A 115 22.99 2.41 10.21
C GLU A 115 22.78 2.52 8.69
N SER A 116 21.70 3.16 8.24
CA SER A 116 21.41 3.33 6.81
C SER A 116 21.50 4.79 6.37
N ASP A 117 21.62 4.98 5.06
CA ASP A 117 21.58 6.27 4.38
C ASP A 117 20.13 6.74 4.08
N ILE A 118 19.13 6.11 4.71
CA ILE A 118 17.71 6.34 4.44
C ILE A 118 17.12 7.18 5.56
N THR A 119 16.48 8.29 5.20
CA THR A 119 15.74 9.10 6.16
C THR A 119 14.35 8.53 6.43
N LEU A 120 13.77 8.89 7.58
CA LEU A 120 12.39 8.53 7.91
C LEU A 120 11.41 8.99 6.82
N ASP A 121 11.64 10.18 6.24
CA ASP A 121 10.82 10.72 5.15
C ASP A 121 10.95 9.90 3.86
N GLN A 122 12.15 9.46 3.49
CA GLN A 122 12.36 8.60 2.32
C GLN A 122 11.68 7.23 2.48
N ALA A 123 11.60 6.74 3.71
CA ALA A 123 10.84 5.54 4.04
C ALA A 123 9.32 5.79 4.12
N ASN A 124 8.86 7.03 3.93
CA ASN A 124 7.48 7.46 4.22
C ASN A 124 7.01 7.08 5.63
N GLY A 125 7.97 6.97 6.57
CA GLY A 125 7.77 6.34 7.88
C GLY A 125 6.81 7.11 8.77
N LEU A 126 6.82 8.45 8.71
CA LEU A 126 5.89 9.25 9.50
C LEU A 126 4.44 9.03 9.05
N HIS A 127 4.14 9.17 7.75
CA HIS A 127 2.81 8.89 7.21
C HIS A 127 2.37 7.46 7.53
N TYR A 128 3.27 6.49 7.39
CA TYR A 128 2.99 5.10 7.70
C TYR A 128 2.66 4.89 9.19
N SER A 129 3.45 5.48 10.10
CA SER A 129 3.21 5.39 11.55
C SER A 129 1.86 6.00 11.96
N VAL A 130 1.47 7.13 11.37
CA VAL A 130 0.18 7.77 11.66
C VAL A 130 -1.00 6.88 11.26
N VAL A 131 -0.85 6.07 10.21
CA VAL A 131 -1.91 5.18 9.73
C VAL A 131 -1.97 3.87 10.52
N TYR A 132 -0.82 3.30 10.91
CA TYR A 132 -0.76 1.91 11.40
C TYR A 132 -0.24 1.73 12.84
N SER A 133 0.41 2.73 13.44
CA SER A 133 1.02 2.62 14.78
C SER A 133 0.18 3.30 15.86
N ASP A 134 0.44 2.95 17.12
CA ASP A 134 -0.22 3.56 18.27
C ASP A 134 0.18 5.05 18.41
N PRO A 135 -0.72 5.97 18.84
CA PRO A 135 -0.40 7.40 18.95
C PRO A 135 0.82 7.72 19.84
N LYS A 136 1.14 6.85 20.80
CA LYS A 136 2.37 6.95 21.62
C LYS A 136 3.63 6.74 20.78
N VAL A 137 3.63 5.70 19.95
CA VAL A 137 4.73 5.40 19.02
C VAL A 137 4.88 6.54 18.04
N VAL A 138 3.79 7.05 17.48
CA VAL A 138 3.82 8.23 16.60
C VAL A 138 4.45 9.45 17.28
N ALA A 139 4.13 9.71 18.54
CA ALA A 139 4.73 10.80 19.30
C ALA A 139 6.24 10.61 19.54
N GLU A 140 6.67 9.37 19.78
CA GLU A 140 8.10 9.04 19.92
C GLU A 140 8.84 9.15 18.58
N ILE A 141 8.24 8.70 17.49
CA ILE A 141 8.76 8.84 16.12
C ILE A 141 8.90 10.31 15.72
N LEU A 142 7.95 11.17 16.12
CA LEU A 142 8.02 12.62 15.91
C LEU A 142 9.16 13.30 16.69
N ALA A 143 9.69 12.66 17.72
CA ALA A 143 10.76 13.17 18.56
C ALA A 143 12.16 12.66 18.16
N LEU A 144 12.24 11.85 17.09
CA LEU A 144 13.49 11.38 16.48
C LEU A 144 14.24 12.50 15.77
#